data_AF-A0A7D8YHZ4-F1
#
_entry.id   AF-A0A7D8YHZ4-F1
#
_cell.length_a   1.000
_cell.length_b   1.000
_cell.length_c   1.000
_cell.angle_alpha   90.00
_cell.angle_beta   90.00
_cell.angle_gamma   90.00
#
_symmetry.space_group_name_H-M   'P 1'
#
loop_
_entity.id
_entity.type
_entity.pdbx_description
1 polymer ?
#
loop_
_entity_poly.entity_id
_entity_poly.type
_entity_poly.pdbx_seq_one_letter_code
_entity_poly.pdbx_strand_id
1 'polypeptide(L)'
;MEPHRRAAHVQADQFGQPFAEASPTGRVVDRDAGPGERAYAMWTHLGPMIAWFVAAGSSGIGFPIPLAVAWIMWLSRKNDSPFLDDHGKQSLNFQISLIAIFLILILLAIPTCFVTFAASPLIIVLAIVGAIMGSVAANRGEFFRYPMTWTWVK
;
A
#
# COMPACT_ATOMS: atom_id res chain seq x y z
N MET A 1 48.92 13.17 -10.43
CA MET A 1 47.62 13.50 -11.05
C MET A 1 46.82 12.22 -11.04
N GLU A 2 46.00 12.05 -10.01
CA GLU A 2 45.42 10.77 -9.61
C GLU A 2 43.97 10.64 -10.12
N PRO A 3 43.59 9.50 -10.73
CA PRO A 3 42.23 9.26 -11.19
C PRO A 3 41.41 8.71 -10.01
N HIS A 4 40.60 9.56 -9.38
CA HIS A 4 39.68 9.11 -8.33
C HIS A 4 38.50 8.32 -8.92
N ARG A 5 38.76 7.03 -9.19
CA ARG A 5 37.78 5.96 -9.00
C ARG A 5 37.25 6.06 -7.56
N ARG A 6 36.03 6.57 -7.39
CA ARG A 6 35.19 6.18 -6.25
C ARG A 6 34.22 5.13 -6.74
N ALA A 7 34.69 3.89 -6.65
CA ALA A 7 33.79 2.75 -6.49
C ALA A 7 32.95 3.03 -5.24
N ALA A 8 31.66 3.29 -5.43
CA ALA A 8 30.71 3.24 -4.33
C ALA A 8 30.63 1.78 -3.90
N HIS A 9 31.31 1.47 -2.80
CA HIS A 9 31.23 0.21 -2.10
C HIS A 9 29.79 -0.04 -1.68
N VAL A 10 29.06 -0.84 -2.46
CA VAL A 10 27.88 -1.56 -1.99
C VAL A 10 28.42 -2.64 -1.06
N GLN A 11 28.44 -2.32 0.23
CA GLN A 11 28.90 -3.19 1.29
C GLN A 11 27.89 -4.36 1.42
N ALA A 12 28.32 -5.55 1.03
CA ALA A 12 27.60 -6.78 1.32
C ALA A 12 27.60 -7.02 2.84
N ASP A 13 26.47 -7.41 3.40
CA ASP A 13 26.39 -7.89 4.76
C ASP A 13 27.00 -9.30 4.87
N GLN A 14 27.04 -9.88 6.08
CA GLN A 14 27.82 -11.07 6.43
C GLN A 14 27.46 -12.36 5.65
N PHE A 15 26.48 -12.32 4.74
CA PHE A 15 26.08 -13.43 3.87
C PHE A 15 26.37 -13.22 2.38
N GLY A 16 27.03 -12.12 1.98
CA GLY A 16 27.59 -11.96 0.63
C GLY A 16 26.57 -11.95 -0.51
N GLN A 17 25.28 -11.80 -0.23
CA GLN A 17 24.24 -11.68 -1.24
C GLN A 17 23.87 -10.20 -1.37
N PRO A 18 23.91 -9.59 -2.57
CA PRO A 18 23.28 -8.30 -2.73
C PRO A 18 21.78 -8.49 -2.45
N PHE A 19 21.26 -7.85 -1.41
CA PHE A 19 19.82 -7.61 -1.33
C PHE A 19 19.39 -6.98 -2.66
N ALA A 20 18.35 -7.54 -3.27
CA ALA A 20 17.75 -7.12 -4.53
C ALA A 20 18.51 -7.53 -5.81
N GLU A 21 18.04 -8.60 -6.43
CA GLU A 21 17.85 -8.49 -7.88
C GLU A 21 16.72 -7.48 -8.07
N ALA A 22 17.05 -6.29 -8.56
CA ALA A 22 16.05 -5.30 -8.90
C ALA A 22 15.09 -5.95 -9.91
N SER A 23 13.79 -5.98 -9.58
CA SER A 23 12.81 -6.47 -10.55
C SER A 23 12.87 -5.62 -11.83
N PRO A 24 12.19 -6.01 -12.93
CA PRO A 24 12.08 -5.14 -14.11
C PRO A 24 11.55 -3.73 -13.80
N THR A 25 10.92 -3.52 -12.64
CA THR A 25 10.42 -2.23 -12.16
C THR A 25 11.40 -1.49 -11.24
N GLY A 26 12.59 -2.06 -10.98
CA GLY A 26 13.59 -1.51 -10.08
C GLY A 26 13.31 -1.74 -8.60
N ARG A 27 12.27 -2.53 -8.25
CA ARG A 27 11.87 -2.76 -6.85
C ARG A 27 12.60 -3.94 -6.22
N VAL A 28 12.71 -3.90 -4.90
CA VAL A 28 13.22 -5.01 -4.08
C VAL A 28 12.21 -6.16 -4.13
N VAL A 29 12.70 -7.36 -4.38
CA VAL A 29 11.90 -8.59 -4.45
C VAL A 29 12.22 -9.49 -3.27
N ASP A 30 11.19 -10.02 -2.63
CA ASP A 30 11.31 -11.13 -1.70
C ASP A 30 11.31 -12.46 -2.48
N ARG A 31 12.45 -13.16 -2.44
CA ARG A 31 12.65 -14.45 -3.12
C ARG A 31 12.01 -15.62 -2.37
N ASP A 32 11.84 -15.47 -1.06
CA ASP A 32 11.33 -16.52 -0.18
C ASP A 32 9.79 -16.47 -0.09
N ALA A 33 9.19 -15.33 -0.47
CA ALA A 33 7.74 -15.16 -0.53
C ALA A 33 7.08 -16.20 -1.46
N GLY A 34 6.41 -17.19 -0.85
CA GLY A 34 5.74 -18.27 -1.57
C GLY A 34 4.49 -17.81 -2.33
N PRO A 35 3.94 -18.62 -3.26
CA PRO A 35 2.75 -18.25 -4.04
C PRO A 35 1.54 -17.88 -3.16
N GLY A 36 1.35 -18.57 -2.04
CA GLY A 36 0.26 -18.28 -1.10
C GLY A 36 0.43 -16.94 -0.37
N GLU A 37 1.66 -16.55 -0.06
CA GLU A 37 1.95 -15.25 0.57
C GLU A 37 1.78 -14.11 -0.42
N ARG A 38 2.25 -14.29 -1.65
CA ARG A 38 2.04 -13.34 -2.76
C ARG A 38 0.56 -13.12 -3.03
N ALA A 39 -0.22 -14.21 -3.10
CA ALA A 39 -1.66 -14.13 -3.26
C ALA A 39 -2.34 -13.43 -2.08
N TYR A 40 -1.92 -13.74 -0.85
CA TYR A 40 -2.45 -13.07 0.35
C TYR A 40 -2.13 -11.57 0.32
N ALA A 41 -0.88 -11.19 0.10
CA ALA A 41 -0.44 -9.79 0.00
C ALA A 41 -1.17 -9.04 -1.12
N MET A 42 -1.43 -9.69 -2.25
CA MET A 42 -2.23 -9.12 -3.34
C MET A 42 -3.65 -8.78 -2.86
N TRP A 43 -4.30 -9.72 -2.16
CA TRP A 43 -5.62 -9.52 -1.57
C TRP A 43 -5.62 -8.49 -0.44
N THR A 44 -4.51 -8.33 0.27
CA THR A 44 -4.38 -7.29 1.31
C THR A 44 -4.54 -5.89 0.74
N HIS A 45 -4.30 -5.67 -0.55
CA HIS A 45 -4.60 -4.41 -1.24
C HIS A 45 -5.99 -4.41 -1.90
N LEU A 46 -6.40 -5.52 -2.53
CA LEU A 46 -7.70 -5.59 -3.24
C LEU A 46 -8.90 -5.67 -2.31
N GLY A 47 -8.84 -6.49 -1.25
CA GLY A 47 -9.96 -6.72 -0.33
C GLY A 47 -10.48 -5.42 0.29
N PRO A 48 -9.61 -4.60 0.89
CA PRO A 48 -10.00 -3.27 1.40
C PRO A 48 -10.51 -2.34 0.29
N MET A 49 -9.98 -2.44 -0.94
CA MET A 49 -10.47 -1.66 -2.07
C MET A 49 -11.88 -2.07 -2.51
N ILE A 50 -12.16 -3.37 -2.52
CA ILE A 50 -13.49 -3.93 -2.83
C ILE A 50 -14.50 -3.53 -1.74
N ALA A 51 -14.07 -3.52 -0.48
CA ALA A 51 -14.91 -3.09 0.63
C ALA A 51 -15.41 -1.64 0.51
N TRP A 52 -14.71 -0.77 -0.23
CA TRP A 52 -15.19 0.59 -0.52
C TRP A 52 -16.47 0.61 -1.35
N PHE A 53 -16.70 -0.37 -2.23
CA PHE A 53 -17.95 -0.47 -3.01
C PHE A 53 -19.15 -0.82 -2.11
N VAL A 54 -18.92 -1.68 -1.11
CA VAL A 54 -19.92 -2.00 -0.09
C VAL A 54 -20.21 -0.77 0.77
N ALA A 55 -19.16 -0.04 1.17
CA ALA A 55 -19.30 1.20 1.92
C ALA A 55 -20.11 2.26 1.16
N ALA A 56 -19.86 2.44 -0.14
CA ALA A 56 -20.56 3.40 -0.98
C ALA A 56 -22.08 3.12 -1.07
N GLY A 57 -22.49 1.85 -1.08
CA GLY A 57 -23.90 1.45 -1.12
C GLY A 57 -24.65 1.52 0.22
N SER A 58 -23.97 1.86 1.32
CA SER A 58 -24.50 1.71 2.69
C SER A 58 -24.94 3.00 3.39
N SER A 59 -25.22 4.07 2.63
CA SER A 59 -25.59 5.39 3.16
C SER A 59 -24.60 5.95 4.20
N GLY A 60 -23.32 5.58 4.10
CA GLY A 60 -22.25 6.03 4.98
C GLY A 60 -21.98 5.17 6.22
N ILE A 61 -22.87 4.23 6.59
CA ILE A 61 -22.66 3.36 7.76
C ILE A 61 -21.43 2.45 7.56
N GLY A 62 -21.21 1.99 6.33
CA GLY A 62 -20.09 1.12 5.98
C GLY A 62 -18.74 1.83 5.81
N PHE A 63 -18.65 3.14 6.05
CA PHE A 63 -17.41 3.91 5.87
C PHE A 63 -16.19 3.34 6.64
N PRO A 64 -16.32 2.74 7.85
CA PRO A 64 -15.20 2.10 8.53
C PRO A 64 -14.81 0.71 8.00
N ILE A 65 -15.65 0.05 7.19
CA ILE A 65 -15.46 -1.34 6.75
C ILE A 65 -14.14 -1.54 5.97
N PRO A 66 -13.74 -0.67 5.02
CA PRO A 66 -12.49 -0.84 4.28
C PRO A 66 -11.25 -0.87 5.18
N LEU A 67 -11.25 -0.06 6.24
CA LEU A 67 -10.17 -0.04 7.22
C LEU A 67 -10.17 -1.30 8.09
N ALA A 68 -11.35 -1.74 8.52
CA ALA A 68 -11.49 -2.97 9.29
C ALA A 68 -10.97 -4.19 8.50
N VAL A 69 -11.29 -4.27 7.21
CA VAL A 69 -10.78 -5.34 6.33
C VAL A 69 -9.25 -5.29 6.25
N ALA A 70 -8.64 -4.13 5.99
CA ALA A 70 -7.19 -4.01 5.92
C ALA A 70 -6.51 -4.39 7.24
N TRP A 71 -7.09 -3.95 8.36
CA TRP A 71 -6.57 -4.22 9.69
C TRP A 71 -6.65 -5.69 10.06
N ILE A 72 -7.78 -6.34 9.80
CA ILE A 72 -7.96 -7.78 10.02
C ILE A 72 -6.96 -8.57 9.17
N MET A 73 -6.87 -8.27 7.88
CA MET A 73 -5.94 -8.96 6.98
C MET A 73 -4.49 -8.83 7.44
N TRP A 74 -4.06 -7.63 7.82
CA TRP A 74 -2.72 -7.47 8.37
C TRP A 74 -2.53 -8.27 9.66
N LEU A 75 -3.43 -8.13 10.65
CA LEU A 75 -3.30 -8.82 11.93
C LEU A 75 -3.30 -10.35 11.82
N SER A 76 -4.02 -10.91 10.85
CA SER A 76 -4.13 -12.36 10.67
C SER A 76 -2.84 -13.03 10.24
N ARG A 77 -1.94 -12.32 9.53
CA ARG A 77 -0.74 -12.92 8.90
C ARG A 77 0.55 -12.13 9.14
N LYS A 78 0.53 -11.03 9.90
CA LYS A 78 1.71 -10.17 10.10
C LYS A 78 2.92 -10.86 10.73
N ASN A 79 2.72 -11.97 11.46
CA ASN A 79 3.82 -12.66 12.15
C ASN A 79 4.42 -13.79 11.31
N ASP A 80 3.86 -14.06 10.13
CA ASP A 80 4.26 -15.22 9.32
C ASP A 80 5.49 -14.92 8.47
N SER A 81 5.58 -13.71 7.89
CA SER A 81 6.75 -13.27 7.15
C SER A 81 6.89 -11.74 7.08
N PRO A 82 8.13 -11.22 6.93
CA PRO A 82 8.35 -9.78 6.74
C PRO A 82 7.63 -9.21 5.51
N PHE A 83 7.46 -10.02 4.46
CA PHE A 83 6.72 -9.65 3.25
C PHE A 83 5.25 -9.32 3.55
N LEU A 84 4.59 -10.17 4.34
CA LEU A 84 3.18 -9.99 4.70
C LEU A 84 2.98 -8.86 5.70
N ASP A 85 3.89 -8.72 6.67
CA ASP A 85 3.86 -7.58 7.60
C ASP A 85 3.97 -6.27 6.83
N ASP A 86 4.93 -6.17 5.90
CA ASP A 86 5.16 -4.97 5.12
C ASP A 86 3.95 -4.60 4.23
N HIS A 87 3.45 -5.54 3.43
CA HIS A 87 2.28 -5.26 2.58
C HIS A 87 1.03 -4.94 3.40
N GLY A 88 0.85 -5.58 4.56
CA GLY A 88 -0.24 -5.28 5.48
C GLY A 88 -0.16 -3.87 6.07
N LYS A 89 1.02 -3.46 6.57
CA LYS A 89 1.26 -2.09 7.04
C LYS A 89 1.03 -1.06 5.95
N GLN A 90 1.49 -1.33 4.73
CA GLN A 90 1.31 -0.41 3.60
C GLN A 90 -0.16 -0.26 3.20
N SER A 91 -0.90 -1.36 3.08
CA SER A 91 -2.33 -1.32 2.79
C SER A 91 -3.10 -0.60 3.90
N LEU A 92 -2.77 -0.89 5.17
CA LEU A 92 -3.41 -0.25 6.31
C LEU A 92 -3.16 1.26 6.34
N ASN A 93 -1.91 1.69 6.18
CA ASN A 93 -1.55 3.10 6.11
C ASN A 93 -2.25 3.82 4.94
N PHE A 94 -2.39 3.15 3.79
CA PHE A 94 -3.10 3.68 2.63
C PHE A 94 -4.60 3.89 2.94
N GLN A 95 -5.26 2.91 3.56
CA GLN A 95 -6.68 3.03 3.94
C GLN A 95 -6.92 4.12 5.00
N ILE A 96 -6.01 4.26 5.97
CA ILE A 96 -6.04 5.37 6.93
C ILE A 96 -5.92 6.71 6.21
N SER A 97 -4.99 6.82 5.25
CA SER A 97 -4.78 8.05 4.47
C SER A 97 -6.02 8.41 3.63
N LEU A 98 -6.64 7.42 2.97
CA LEU A 98 -7.88 7.63 2.22
C LEU A 98 -9.03 8.07 3.11
N ILE A 99 -9.22 7.44 4.28
CA ILE A 99 -10.23 7.85 5.25
C ILE A 99 -10.00 9.30 5.70
N ALA A 100 -8.76 9.67 6.04
CA ALA A 100 -8.44 11.03 6.44
C ALA A 100 -8.78 12.05 5.33
N ILE A 101 -8.44 11.74 4.07
CA ILE A 101 -8.78 12.59 2.92
C ILE A 101 -10.30 12.74 2.78
N PHE A 102 -11.07 11.65 2.85
CA PHE A 102 -12.53 11.71 2.76
C PHE A 102 -13.17 12.49 3.93
N LEU A 103 -12.65 12.33 5.15
CA LEU A 103 -13.12 13.12 6.30
C LEU A 103 -12.87 14.62 6.08
N ILE A 104 -11.71 15.00 5.56
CA ILE A 104 -11.42 16.40 5.22
C ILE A 104 -12.40 16.92 4.17
N LEU A 105 -12.70 16.14 3.12
CA LEU A 105 -13.67 16.54 2.09
C LEU A 105 -15.08 16.75 2.67
N ILE A 106 -15.52 15.87 3.56
CA ILE A 106 -16.82 15.98 4.25
C ILE A 106 -16.86 17.25 5.10
N LEU A 107 -15.81 17.52 5.88
CA LEU A 107 -15.74 18.73 6.73
C LEU A 107 -15.77 20.02 5.88
N LEU A 108 -15.10 20.02 4.73
CA LEU A 108 -15.06 21.17 3.83
C LEU A 108 -16.29 21.29 2.93
N ALA A 109 -17.16 20.28 2.86
CA ALA A 109 -18.32 20.31 1.98
C ALA A 109 -19.35 21.37 2.36
N ILE A 110 -19.65 21.52 3.66
CA ILE A 110 -20.64 22.49 4.15
C ILE A 110 -20.24 23.93 3.80
N PRO A 111 -19.03 24.43 4.14
CA PRO A 111 -18.66 25.82 3.85
C PRO A 111 -18.45 26.09 2.35
N THR A 112 -18.19 25.07 1.53
CA THR A 112 -17.94 25.23 0.09
C THR A 112 -19.16 24.94 -0.78
N CYS A 113 -20.35 24.83 -0.19
CA CYS A 113 -21.57 24.45 -0.90
C CYS A 113 -21.39 23.18 -1.76
N PHE A 114 -20.73 22.16 -1.20
CA PHE A 114 -20.45 20.87 -1.83
C PHE A 114 -19.52 20.89 -3.04
N VAL A 115 -18.90 22.03 -3.37
CA VAL A 115 -17.93 22.14 -4.50
C VAL A 115 -16.72 21.22 -4.28
N THR A 116 -16.32 20.95 -3.04
CA THR A 116 -15.22 20.02 -2.72
C THR A 116 -15.45 18.59 -3.21
N PHE A 117 -16.69 18.18 -3.43
CA PHE A 117 -16.99 16.86 -4.00
C PHE A 117 -16.50 16.71 -5.45
N ALA A 118 -16.21 17.81 -6.17
CA ALA A 118 -15.61 17.75 -7.50
C ALA A 118 -14.24 17.05 -7.51
N ALA A 119 -13.51 17.02 -6.38
CA ALA A 119 -12.24 16.30 -6.27
C ALA A 119 -12.41 14.78 -6.03
N SER A 120 -13.60 14.33 -5.60
CA SER A 120 -13.83 12.93 -5.22
C SER A 120 -13.56 11.90 -6.32
N PRO A 121 -13.91 12.13 -7.62
CA PRO A 121 -13.65 11.14 -8.66
C PRO A 121 -12.16 10.91 -8.87
N LEU A 122 -11.35 11.98 -8.82
CA LEU A 122 -9.90 11.89 -8.97
C LEU A 122 -9.28 11.07 -7.84
N ILE A 123 -9.70 11.30 -6.59
CA ILE A 123 -9.21 10.57 -5.42
C ILE A 123 -9.58 9.09 -5.52
N ILE A 124 -10.80 8.77 -5.96
CA ILE A 124 -11.24 7.37 -6.17
C ILE A 124 -10.39 6.68 -7.24
N VAL A 125 -10.12 7.35 -8.37
CA VAL A 125 -9.27 6.79 -9.43
C VAL A 125 -7.85 6.53 -8.93
N LEU A 126 -7.24 7.50 -8.23
CA LEU A 126 -5.92 7.33 -7.63
C LEU A 126 -5.91 6.20 -6.59
N ALA A 127 -6.99 6.05 -5.84
CA ALA A 127 -7.13 4.99 -4.85
C ALA A 127 -7.12 3.61 -5.51
N ILE A 128 -7.95 3.41 -6.54
CA ILE A 128 -8.05 2.15 -7.29
C ILE A 128 -6.72 1.84 -7.98
N VAL A 129 -6.10 2.81 -8.66
CA VAL A 129 -4.80 2.63 -9.32
C VAL A 129 -3.73 2.24 -8.30
N GLY A 130 -3.70 2.90 -7.14
CA GLY A 130 -2.82 2.55 -6.03
C GLY A 130 -2.97 1.09 -5.61
N ALA A 131 -4.19 0.65 -5.32
CA ALA A 131 -4.46 -0.73 -4.90
C ALA A 131 -4.06 -1.74 -5.96
N ILE A 132 -4.36 -1.48 -7.25
CA ILE A 132 -3.95 -2.35 -8.36
C ILE A 132 -2.42 -2.43 -8.44
N MET A 133 -1.70 -1.32 -8.34
CA MET A 133 -0.23 -1.33 -8.37
C MET A 133 0.35 -2.11 -7.18
N GLY A 134 -0.20 -1.93 -5.98
CA GLY A 134 0.17 -2.69 -4.79
C GLY A 134 -0.06 -4.19 -4.96
N SER A 135 -1.21 -4.57 -5.54
CA SER A 135 -1.55 -5.96 -5.86
C SER A 135 -0.65 -6.57 -6.92
N VAL A 136 -0.37 -5.86 -8.00
CA VAL A 136 0.54 -6.34 -9.06
C VAL A 136 1.96 -6.51 -8.53
N ALA A 137 2.44 -5.58 -7.69
CA ALA A 137 3.74 -5.69 -7.04
C ALA A 137 3.77 -6.90 -6.09
N ALA A 138 2.76 -7.06 -5.24
CA ALA A 138 2.65 -8.20 -4.33
C ALA A 138 2.64 -9.56 -5.07
N ASN A 139 1.92 -9.65 -6.19
CA ASN A 139 1.90 -10.86 -7.01
C ASN A 139 3.28 -11.21 -7.62
N ARG A 140 4.12 -10.20 -7.86
CA ARG A 140 5.51 -10.36 -8.31
C ARG A 140 6.49 -10.67 -7.18
N GLY A 141 6.04 -10.61 -5.91
CA GLY A 141 6.93 -10.65 -4.75
C GLY A 141 7.71 -9.35 -4.54
N GLU A 142 7.29 -8.24 -5.17
CA GLU A 142 7.93 -6.93 -5.03
C GLU A 142 7.39 -6.18 -3.81
N PHE A 143 8.28 -5.63 -2.98
CA PHE A 143 7.89 -4.67 -1.97
C PHE A 143 7.34 -3.39 -2.61
N PHE A 144 6.23 -2.87 -2.10
CA PHE A 144 5.53 -1.72 -2.68
C PHE A 144 5.37 -0.58 -1.68
N ARG A 145 5.53 0.66 -2.13
CA ARG A 145 5.31 1.87 -1.34
C ARG A 145 4.31 2.74 -2.08
N TYR A 146 3.21 3.07 -1.43
CA TYR A 146 2.18 3.94 -2.01
C TYR A 146 2.69 5.39 -2.10
N PRO A 147 2.57 6.05 -3.27
CA PRO A 147 2.80 7.48 -3.34
C PRO A 147 1.75 8.23 -2.50
N MET A 148 2.17 9.26 -1.75
CA MET A 148 1.29 10.05 -0.87
C MET A 148 0.56 9.24 0.21
N THR A 149 1.24 8.27 0.84
CA THR A 149 0.73 7.61 2.05
C THR A 149 1.55 8.02 3.26
N TRP A 150 0.88 8.44 4.33
CA TRP A 150 1.54 8.67 5.61
C TRP A 150 1.76 7.34 6.32
N THR A 151 3.00 7.08 6.73
CA THR A 151 3.38 5.85 7.46
C THR A 151 3.08 6.02 8.94
N TRP A 152 1.85 5.72 9.34
CA TRP A 152 1.42 5.75 10.74
C TRP A 152 1.89 4.51 11.50
N VAL A 153 1.72 3.35 10.87
CA VAL A 153 2.19 2.06 11.37
C VAL A 153 3.58 1.78 10.81
N LYS A 154 4.53 1.52 11.71
CA LYS A 154 5.95 1.22 11.42
C LYS A 154 6.22 -0.27 11.54
#